data_AF-A0A3D2X8D6-F1
#
_entry.id   AF-A0A3D2X8D6-F1
#
_cell.length_a   1.000
_cell.length_b   1.000
_cell.length_c   1.000
_cell.angle_alpha   90.00
_cell.angle_beta   90.00
_cell.angle_gamma   90.00
#
_symmetry.space_group_name_H-M   'P 1'
#
loop_
_entity.id
_entity.type
_entity.pdbx_description
1 polymer ?
#
loop_
_entity_poly.entity_id
_entity_poly.type
_entity_poly.pdbx_seq_one_letter_code
_entity_poly.pdbx_strand_id
1 'polypeptide(L)'
;MSQTQRLIASLNAMIDSFEAPCERGYYQGSEGYEHWITGLCEDNLWNDSSLENEVERRGQVNDALLLNLGDARRCAGVYLNECVSLLHQEEARMLNDIAHSYTKISERVLEFREKLNKRNGKILCYNGSIQMKLNMNLRNEQILLLKDIKVKEQQLVEEANYLLDCMAENQR
;
A
#
# COMPACT_ATOMS: atom_id res chain seq x y z
N MET A 1 -4.73 -27.21 -8.73
CA MET A 1 -5.18 -26.27 -7.69
C MET A 1 -6.55 -25.73 -8.09
N SER A 2 -7.60 -26.01 -7.30
CA SER A 2 -8.95 -25.47 -7.52
C SER A 2 -8.99 -23.96 -7.30
N GLN A 3 -10.01 -23.25 -7.81
CA GLN A 3 -10.13 -21.80 -7.62
C GLN A 3 -10.17 -21.39 -6.14
N THR A 4 -10.91 -22.13 -5.31
CA THR A 4 -10.95 -21.93 -3.85
C THR A 4 -9.56 -22.12 -3.20
N GLN A 5 -8.77 -23.10 -3.64
CA GLN A 5 -7.39 -23.24 -3.16
C GLN A 5 -6.50 -22.07 -3.57
N ARG A 6 -6.73 -21.45 -4.75
CA ARG A 6 -6.01 -20.25 -5.17
C ARG A 6 -6.38 -19.04 -4.31
N LEU A 7 -7.66 -18.90 -3.99
CA LEU A 7 -8.14 -17.85 -3.08
C LEU A 7 -7.48 -18.00 -1.70
N ILE A 8 -7.51 -19.19 -1.10
CA ILE A 8 -6.85 -19.47 0.19
C ILE A 8 -5.36 -19.12 0.13
N ALA A 9 -4.66 -19.58 -0.91
CA ALA A 9 -3.24 -19.27 -1.08
C ALA A 9 -2.99 -17.76 -1.24
N SER A 10 -3.89 -17.04 -1.90
CA SER A 10 -3.78 -15.58 -2.10
C SER A 10 -4.04 -14.80 -0.81
N LEU A 11 -5.00 -15.24 0.01
CA LEU A 11 -5.26 -14.66 1.33
C LEU A 11 -4.07 -14.89 2.27
N ASN A 12 -3.49 -16.09 2.28
CA ASN A 12 -2.25 -16.35 3.02
C ASN A 12 -1.10 -15.46 2.52
N ALA A 13 -0.90 -15.37 1.20
CA ALA A 13 0.15 -14.51 0.64
C ALA A 13 -0.04 -13.02 1.00
N MET A 14 -1.29 -12.56 1.08
CA MET A 14 -1.62 -11.21 1.55
C MET A 14 -1.21 -11.01 3.01
N ILE A 15 -1.56 -11.96 3.90
CA ILE A 15 -1.23 -11.93 5.33
C ILE A 15 0.29 -11.99 5.50
N ASP A 16 0.93 -13.00 4.93
CA ASP A 16 2.38 -13.21 4.99
C ASP A 16 3.14 -11.99 4.47
N SER A 17 2.66 -11.35 3.39
CA SER A 17 3.31 -10.16 2.84
C SER A 17 3.21 -8.94 3.76
N PHE A 18 2.16 -8.83 4.57
CA PHE A 18 2.00 -7.73 5.51
C PHE A 18 2.76 -7.97 6.81
N GLU A 19 2.89 -9.23 7.22
CA GLU A 19 3.64 -9.65 8.41
C GLU A 19 5.11 -9.98 8.13
N ALA A 20 5.53 -9.88 6.86
CA ALA A 20 6.88 -10.21 6.42
C ALA A 20 7.93 -9.43 7.23
N PRO A 21 8.91 -10.14 7.85
CA PRO A 21 9.96 -9.48 8.59
C PRO A 21 10.93 -8.75 7.66
N CYS A 22 11.71 -7.83 8.21
CA CYS A 22 12.86 -7.27 7.50
C CYS A 22 13.81 -8.38 7.02
N GLU A 23 14.03 -8.45 5.71
CA GLU A 23 14.97 -9.39 5.09
C GLU A 23 16.10 -8.63 4.39
N ARG A 24 17.36 -8.93 4.72
CA ARG A 24 18.56 -8.34 4.10
C ARG A 24 18.57 -6.80 4.11
N GLY A 25 17.97 -6.19 5.13
CA GLY A 25 17.86 -4.74 5.27
C GLY A 25 16.70 -4.11 4.47
N TYR A 26 15.87 -4.91 3.82
CA TYR A 26 14.63 -4.46 3.18
C TYR A 26 13.46 -4.66 4.14
N TYR A 27 12.93 -3.57 4.67
CA TYR A 27 11.70 -3.56 5.46
C TYR A 27 10.49 -3.81 4.55
N GLN A 28 9.59 -4.67 5.00
CA GLN A 28 8.42 -5.14 4.24
C GLN A 28 7.16 -5.01 5.10
N GLY A 29 6.00 -5.16 4.46
CA GLY A 29 4.72 -5.18 5.16
C GLY A 29 4.52 -3.99 6.10
N SER A 30 4.12 -4.29 7.33
CA SER A 30 3.87 -3.31 8.40
C SER A 30 5.11 -2.47 8.75
N GLU A 31 6.29 -3.11 8.89
CA GLU A 31 7.56 -2.40 9.17
C GLU A 31 7.96 -1.48 8.02
N GLY A 32 7.65 -1.88 6.77
CA GLY A 32 7.88 -1.06 5.58
C GLY A 32 7.18 0.30 5.67
N TYR A 33 5.92 0.33 6.14
CA TYR A 33 5.21 1.59 6.39
C TYR A 33 5.89 2.44 7.47
N GLU A 34 6.29 1.83 8.59
CA GLU A 34 6.92 2.55 9.70
C GLU A 34 8.23 3.24 9.29
N HIS A 35 9.07 2.53 8.53
CA HIS A 35 10.32 3.07 8.03
C HIS A 35 10.09 4.17 6.99
N TRP A 36 9.10 4.01 6.11
CA TRP A 36 8.75 5.05 5.14
C TRP A 36 8.23 6.31 5.83
N ILE A 37 7.34 6.15 6.82
CA ILE A 37 6.80 7.25 7.63
C ILE A 37 7.93 7.95 8.39
N THR A 38 8.85 7.19 8.98
CA THR A 38 10.01 7.76 9.70
C THR A 38 10.86 8.63 8.78
N GLY A 39 11.20 8.14 7.58
CA GLY A 39 11.96 8.91 6.59
C GLY A 39 11.23 10.17 6.09
N LEU A 40 9.89 10.15 6.03
CA LEU A 40 9.10 11.34 5.71
C LEU A 40 9.09 12.36 6.85
N CYS A 41 9.18 11.93 8.11
CA CYS A 41 9.23 12.80 9.28
C CYS A 41 10.61 13.48 9.51
N GLU A 42 11.68 12.94 8.92
CA GLU A 42 13.04 13.45 9.08
C GLU A 42 13.28 14.73 8.26
N ASP A 43 13.01 15.90 8.84
CA ASP A 43 13.11 17.21 8.17
C ASP A 43 14.46 17.50 7.51
N ASN A 44 15.54 17.00 8.10
CA ASN A 44 16.90 17.12 7.56
C ASN A 44 17.09 16.41 6.21
N LEU A 45 16.30 15.40 5.87
CA LEU A 45 16.36 14.71 4.59
C LEU A 45 15.70 15.49 3.44
N TRP A 46 14.96 16.55 3.76
CA TRP A 46 14.10 17.30 2.83
C TRP A 46 14.41 18.80 2.76
N ASN A 47 15.46 19.25 3.46
CA ASN A 47 15.84 20.66 3.51
C ASN A 47 16.89 21.01 2.44
N ASP A 48 17.06 22.30 2.13
CA ASP A 48 18.03 22.80 1.13
C ASP A 48 19.51 22.52 1.50
N SER A 49 19.80 22.11 2.75
CA SER A 49 21.16 21.72 3.16
C SER A 49 21.53 20.30 2.76
N SER A 50 20.56 19.49 2.33
CA SER A 50 20.82 18.19 1.69
C SER A 50 21.22 18.40 0.22
N LEU A 51 22.10 17.54 -0.30
CA LEU A 51 22.54 17.65 -1.69
C LEU A 51 21.31 17.50 -2.60
N GLU A 52 21.14 18.44 -3.54
CA GLU A 52 19.95 18.53 -4.41
C GLU A 52 19.61 17.18 -5.05
N ASN A 53 20.63 16.47 -5.57
CA ASN A 53 20.51 15.14 -6.16
C ASN A 53 19.92 14.07 -5.23
N GLU A 54 20.16 14.13 -3.92
CA GLU A 54 19.60 13.19 -2.97
C GLU A 54 18.11 13.45 -2.72
N VAL A 55 17.71 14.73 -2.67
CA VAL A 55 16.30 15.12 -2.55
C VAL A 55 15.52 14.66 -3.78
N GLU A 56 16.09 14.82 -4.99
CA GLU A 56 15.45 14.34 -6.22
C GLU A 56 15.27 12.82 -6.18
N ARG A 57 16.32 12.08 -5.81
CA ARG A 57 16.27 10.63 -5.73
C ARG A 57 15.23 10.15 -4.72
N ARG A 58 15.20 10.75 -3.52
CA ARG A 58 14.19 10.45 -2.48
C ARG A 58 12.78 10.73 -2.99
N GLY A 59 12.59 11.84 -3.69
CA GLY A 59 11.35 12.15 -4.38
C GLY A 59 10.92 11.02 -5.32
N GLN A 60 11.77 10.65 -6.28
CA GLN A 60 11.43 9.63 -7.28
C GLN A 60 11.09 8.27 -6.65
N VAL A 61 11.87 7.85 -5.67
CA VAL A 61 11.61 6.61 -4.93
C VAL A 61 10.26 6.69 -4.21
N ASN A 62 9.92 7.86 -3.65
CA ASN A 62 8.65 8.10 -2.99
C ASN A 62 7.45 8.07 -3.95
N ASP A 63 7.55 8.67 -5.14
CA ASP A 63 6.51 8.60 -6.16
C ASP A 63 6.31 7.16 -6.67
N ALA A 64 7.41 6.45 -6.92
CA ALA A 64 7.37 5.05 -7.34
C ALA A 64 6.71 4.16 -6.28
N LEU A 65 6.98 4.39 -4.99
CA LEU A 65 6.30 3.69 -3.90
C LEU A 65 4.79 3.93 -3.94
N LEU A 66 4.34 5.20 -4.03
CA LEU A 66 2.91 5.50 -4.07
C LEU A 66 2.22 4.86 -5.27
N LEU A 67 2.84 4.91 -6.45
CA LEU A 67 2.32 4.25 -7.64
C LEU A 67 2.17 2.74 -7.43
N ASN A 68 3.25 2.08 -7.00
CA ASN A 68 3.28 0.64 -6.80
C ASN A 68 2.28 0.20 -5.72
N LEU A 69 2.16 0.96 -4.63
CA LEU A 69 1.19 0.68 -3.57
C LEU A 69 -0.24 0.77 -4.11
N GLY A 70 -0.57 1.85 -4.81
CA GLY A 70 -1.90 2.04 -5.41
C GLY A 70 -2.25 0.91 -6.37
N ASP A 71 -1.35 0.59 -7.30
CA ASP A 71 -1.57 -0.49 -8.28
C ASP A 71 -1.68 -1.86 -7.63
N ALA A 72 -0.83 -2.18 -6.65
CA ALA A 72 -0.91 -3.44 -5.93
C ALA A 72 -2.27 -3.61 -5.23
N ARG A 73 -2.78 -2.55 -4.60
CA ARG A 73 -4.07 -2.61 -3.89
C ARG A 73 -5.25 -2.63 -4.85
N ARG A 74 -5.15 -1.96 -5.99
CA ARG A 74 -6.14 -2.07 -7.07
C ARG A 74 -6.26 -3.50 -7.56
N CYS A 75 -5.13 -4.14 -7.87
CA CYS A 75 -5.08 -5.51 -8.34
C CYS A 75 -5.63 -6.49 -7.29
N ALA A 76 -5.26 -6.31 -6.02
CA ALA A 76 -5.81 -7.11 -4.92
C ALA A 76 -7.33 -6.96 -4.81
N GLY A 77 -7.85 -5.73 -4.82
CA GLY A 77 -9.29 -5.46 -4.75
C GLY A 77 -10.06 -6.11 -5.90
N VAL A 78 -9.59 -5.97 -7.14
CA VAL A 78 -10.21 -6.59 -8.32
C VAL A 78 -10.22 -8.12 -8.20
N TYR A 79 -9.06 -8.72 -7.89
CA TYR A 79 -8.94 -10.18 -7.81
C TYR A 79 -9.82 -10.79 -6.71
N LEU A 80 -9.82 -10.20 -5.52
CA LEU A 80 -10.63 -10.69 -4.40
C LEU A 80 -12.12 -10.54 -4.70
N ASN A 81 -12.53 -9.46 -5.35
CA ASN A 81 -13.92 -9.25 -5.77
C ASN A 81 -14.38 -10.31 -6.79
N GLU A 82 -13.53 -10.68 -7.76
CA GLU A 82 -13.82 -11.78 -8.69
C GLU A 82 -14.00 -13.13 -7.97
N CYS A 83 -13.30 -13.32 -6.86
CA CYS A 83 -13.36 -14.53 -6.05
C CYS A 83 -14.58 -14.61 -5.11
N VAL A 84 -15.35 -13.54 -4.93
CA VAL A 84 -16.54 -13.52 -4.04
C VAL A 84 -17.53 -14.63 -4.38
N SER A 85 -17.73 -14.89 -5.68
CA SER A 85 -18.66 -15.92 -6.16
C SER A 85 -18.24 -17.36 -5.82
N LEU A 86 -17.00 -17.58 -5.34
CA LEU A 86 -16.50 -18.88 -4.90
C LEU A 86 -16.96 -19.25 -3.48
N LEU A 87 -17.48 -18.27 -2.74
CA LEU A 87 -17.89 -18.41 -1.34
C LEU A 87 -19.40 -18.26 -1.20
N HIS A 88 -19.92 -18.54 0.00
CA HIS A 88 -21.35 -18.43 0.28
C HIS A 88 -21.63 -17.57 1.50
N GLN A 89 -22.80 -16.91 1.50
CA GLN A 89 -23.36 -16.20 2.65
C GLN A 89 -22.36 -15.23 3.30
N GLU A 90 -21.96 -15.50 4.53
CA GLU A 90 -21.11 -14.66 5.37
C GLU A 90 -19.70 -14.52 4.81
N GLU A 91 -19.09 -15.64 4.39
CA GLU A 91 -17.73 -15.65 3.85
C GLU A 91 -17.63 -14.79 2.57
N ALA A 92 -18.65 -14.87 1.72
CA ALA A 92 -18.74 -14.04 0.52
C ALA A 92 -18.86 -12.55 0.86
N ARG A 93 -19.63 -12.20 1.90
CA ARG A 93 -19.74 -10.81 2.38
C ARG A 93 -18.39 -10.31 2.90
N MET A 94 -17.73 -11.09 3.75
CA MET A 94 -16.42 -10.74 4.32
C MET A 94 -15.36 -10.54 3.24
N LEU A 95 -15.27 -11.46 2.27
CA LEU A 95 -14.32 -11.32 1.16
C LEU A 95 -14.60 -10.07 0.32
N ASN A 96 -15.88 -9.76 0.08
CA ASN A 96 -16.27 -8.55 -0.63
C ASN A 96 -15.89 -7.27 0.14
N ASP A 97 -16.01 -7.27 1.48
CA ASP A 97 -15.62 -6.13 2.32
C ASP A 97 -14.09 -5.90 2.31
N ILE A 98 -13.30 -6.98 2.31
CA ILE A 98 -11.84 -6.91 2.14
C ILE A 98 -11.50 -6.34 0.75
N ALA A 99 -12.12 -6.87 -0.31
CA ALA A 99 -11.91 -6.44 -1.69
C ALA A 99 -12.24 -4.94 -1.89
N HIS A 100 -13.36 -4.50 -1.33
CA HIS A 100 -13.78 -3.09 -1.36
C HIS A 100 -12.82 -2.18 -0.61
N SER A 101 -12.31 -2.64 0.54
CA SER A 101 -11.33 -1.89 1.32
C SER A 101 -10.03 -1.68 0.56
N TYR A 102 -9.53 -2.70 -0.15
CA TYR A 102 -8.35 -2.55 -1.00
C TYR A 102 -8.56 -1.60 -2.17
N THR A 103 -9.75 -1.63 -2.78
CA THR A 103 -10.13 -0.69 -3.84
C THR A 103 -10.07 0.75 -3.31
N LYS A 104 -10.65 1.01 -2.13
CA LYS A 104 -10.60 2.32 -1.48
C LYS A 104 -9.18 2.77 -1.11
N ILE A 105 -8.33 1.86 -0.64
CA ILE A 105 -6.92 2.18 -0.38
C ILE A 105 -6.24 2.63 -1.67
N SER A 106 -6.42 1.88 -2.77
CA SER A 106 -5.89 2.24 -4.08
C SER A 106 -6.36 3.62 -4.52
N GLU A 107 -7.67 3.89 -4.48
CA GLU A 107 -8.25 5.19 -4.85
C GLU A 107 -7.60 6.33 -4.07
N ARG A 108 -7.54 6.23 -2.72
CA ARG A 108 -6.93 7.26 -1.87
C ARG A 108 -5.45 7.50 -2.22
N VAL A 109 -4.68 6.45 -2.49
CA VAL A 109 -3.26 6.56 -2.85
C VAL A 109 -3.09 7.22 -4.21
N LEU A 110 -3.86 6.80 -5.21
CA LEU A 110 -3.76 7.34 -6.57
C LEU A 110 -4.27 8.78 -6.65
N GLU A 111 -5.34 9.13 -5.93
CA GLU A 111 -5.82 10.51 -5.79
C GLU A 111 -4.76 11.40 -5.14
N PHE A 112 -4.11 10.93 -4.08
CA PHE A 112 -3.02 11.65 -3.43
C PHE A 112 -1.84 11.84 -4.39
N ARG A 113 -1.47 10.80 -5.15
CA ARG A 113 -0.41 10.88 -6.15
C ARG A 113 -0.76 11.85 -7.28
N GLU A 114 -2.00 11.87 -7.77
CA GLU A 114 -2.45 12.87 -8.72
C GLU A 114 -2.35 14.29 -8.16
N LYS A 115 -2.68 14.49 -6.88
CA LYS A 115 -2.54 15.77 -6.19
C LYS A 115 -1.07 16.22 -6.13
N LEU A 116 -0.12 15.29 -5.89
CA LEU A 116 1.31 15.57 -5.97
C LEU A 116 1.72 16.05 -7.38
N ASN A 117 1.23 15.39 -8.44
CA ASN A 117 1.59 15.70 -9.83
C ASN A 117 0.97 17.00 -10.36
N LYS A 118 -0.23 17.39 -9.90
CA LYS A 118 -0.98 18.55 -10.41
C LYS A 118 -0.54 19.90 -9.84
N ARG A 119 0.10 19.98 -8.67
CA ARG A 119 0.45 21.28 -8.03
C ARG A 119 1.78 21.86 -8.52
N ASN A 120 1.96 23.18 -8.40
CA ASN A 120 3.22 23.89 -8.71
C ASN A 120 4.27 23.68 -7.60
N GLY A 121 5.53 23.50 -8.00
CA GLY A 121 6.69 23.25 -7.16
C GLY A 121 7.96 23.19 -8.03
N LYS A 122 9.14 23.19 -7.39
CA LYS A 122 10.44 23.13 -8.07
C LYS A 122 10.53 21.81 -8.84
N ILE A 123 10.77 21.89 -10.16
CA ILE A 123 10.98 20.71 -10.99
C ILE A 123 12.36 20.16 -10.66
N LEU A 124 12.41 18.98 -10.07
CA LEU A 124 13.63 18.22 -9.85
C LEU A 124 13.85 17.28 -11.04
N CYS A 125 15.07 17.23 -11.58
CA CYS A 125 15.43 16.57 -12.83
C CYS A 125 16.55 15.56 -12.61
N TYR A 126 16.21 14.33 -12.22
CA TYR A 126 17.18 13.23 -12.20
C TYR A 126 17.13 12.45 -13.53
N ASN A 127 18.27 12.36 -14.22
CA ASN A 127 18.45 11.77 -15.56
C ASN A 127 17.56 12.36 -16.69
N GLY A 128 17.00 13.56 -16.51
CA GLY A 128 16.35 14.33 -17.57
C GLY A 128 14.94 13.89 -17.99
N SER A 129 14.30 12.93 -17.30
CA SER A 129 13.03 12.33 -17.75
C SER A 129 11.86 12.42 -16.77
N ILE A 130 12.08 12.66 -15.48
CA ILE A 130 11.00 12.65 -14.47
C ILE A 130 10.95 14.01 -13.77
N GLN A 131 9.81 14.69 -13.87
CA GLN A 131 9.54 15.96 -13.21
C GLN A 131 8.82 15.70 -11.89
N MET A 132 9.48 15.95 -10.75
CA MET A 132 8.83 15.91 -9.44
C MET A 132 8.89 17.25 -8.73
N LYS A 133 7.83 17.55 -7.96
CA LYS A 133 7.65 18.81 -7.25
C LYS A 133 7.58 18.55 -5.75
N LEU A 134 8.63 18.95 -5.03
CA LEU A 134 8.66 18.82 -3.56
C LEU A 134 7.69 19.84 -2.93
N ASN A 135 6.79 19.39 -2.06
CA ASN A 135 5.91 20.27 -1.29
C ASN A 135 5.77 19.75 0.15
N MET A 136 6.32 20.50 1.10
CA MET A 136 6.35 20.12 2.52
C MET A 136 4.95 19.92 3.13
N ASN A 137 3.94 20.65 2.65
CA ASN A 137 2.55 20.44 3.12
C ASN A 137 1.99 19.10 2.66
N LEU A 138 2.36 18.64 1.46
CA LEU A 138 1.93 17.34 0.93
C LEU A 138 2.67 16.17 1.61
N ARG A 139 3.87 16.40 2.14
CA ARG A 139 4.59 15.39 2.92
C ARG A 139 3.85 15.01 4.22
N ASN A 140 3.32 15.99 4.93
CA ASN A 140 2.50 15.74 6.14
C ASN A 140 1.20 15.00 5.80
N GLU A 141 0.54 15.38 4.70
CA GLU A 141 -0.62 14.65 4.20
C GLU A 141 -0.28 13.20 3.84
N GLN A 142 0.88 12.96 3.21
CA GLN A 142 1.35 11.61 2.90
C GLN A 142 1.58 10.78 4.16
N ILE A 143 2.21 11.37 5.19
CA ILE A 143 2.43 10.69 6.47
C ILE A 143 1.10 10.22 7.07
N LEU A 144 0.08 11.09 7.09
CA LEU A 144 -1.24 10.75 7.61
C LEU A 144 -1.90 9.66 6.77
N LEU A 145 -1.81 9.77 5.44
CA LEU A 145 -2.32 8.76 4.52
C LEU A 145 -1.69 7.38 4.78
N LEU A 146 -0.37 7.30 4.90
CA LEU A 146 0.33 6.03 5.14
C LEU A 146 0.02 5.45 6.53
N LYS A 147 -0.14 6.29 7.55
CA LYS A 147 -0.58 5.85 8.89
C LYS A 147 -1.97 5.23 8.83
N ASP A 148 -2.92 5.90 8.19
CA ASP A 148 -4.29 5.40 8.02
C ASP A 148 -4.31 4.08 7.24
N ILE A 149 -3.56 4.00 6.14
CA ILE A 149 -3.47 2.78 5.32
C ILE A 149 -2.90 1.64 6.14
N LYS A 150 -1.79 1.85 6.85
CA LYS A 150 -1.19 0.81 7.70
C LYS A 150 -2.20 0.24 8.70
N VAL A 151 -2.93 1.11 9.41
CA VAL A 151 -3.99 0.68 10.36
C VAL A 151 -5.06 -0.11 9.63
N LYS A 152 -5.52 0.35 8.46
CA LYS A 152 -6.54 -0.38 7.71
C LYS A 152 -6.04 -1.73 7.22
N GLU A 153 -4.82 -1.83 6.72
CA GLU A 153 -4.25 -3.11 6.26
C GLU A 153 -4.05 -4.11 7.40
N GLN A 154 -3.68 -3.65 8.60
CA GLN A 154 -3.67 -4.50 9.79
C GLN A 154 -5.06 -5.10 10.06
N GLN A 155 -6.12 -4.28 9.99
CA GLN A 155 -7.50 -4.77 10.14
C GLN A 155 -7.86 -5.77 9.04
N LEU A 156 -7.44 -5.53 7.80
CA LEU A 156 -7.70 -6.46 6.68
C LEU A 156 -6.99 -7.81 6.88
N VAL A 157 -5.81 -7.83 7.48
CA VAL A 157 -5.11 -9.06 7.86
C VAL A 157 -5.89 -9.83 8.92
N GLU A 158 -6.42 -9.14 9.94
CA GLU A 158 -7.28 -9.75 10.96
C GLU A 158 -8.57 -10.32 10.35
N GLU A 159 -9.24 -9.55 9.48
CA GLU A 159 -10.44 -9.96 8.75
C GLU A 159 -10.16 -11.18 7.84
N ALA A 160 -9.01 -11.20 7.16
CA ALA A 160 -8.59 -12.30 6.29
C ALA A 160 -8.27 -13.58 7.07
N ASN A 161 -7.60 -13.48 8.23
CA ASN A 161 -7.36 -14.62 9.11
C ASN A 161 -8.68 -15.23 9.58
N TYR A 162 -9.62 -14.40 10.06
CA TYR A 162 -10.92 -14.88 10.48
C TYR A 162 -11.72 -15.54 9.34
N LEU A 163 -11.64 -14.98 8.12
CA LEU A 163 -12.23 -15.61 6.93
C LEU A 163 -11.65 -17.02 6.68
N LEU A 164 -10.32 -17.15 6.75
CA LEU A 164 -9.65 -18.42 6.55
C LEU A 164 -10.06 -19.47 7.59
N ASP A 165 -10.23 -19.06 8.86
CA ASP A 165 -10.71 -19.93 9.92
C ASP A 165 -12.14 -20.43 9.63
N CYS A 166 -13.06 -19.54 9.23
CA CYS A 166 -14.42 -19.92 8.84
C CYS A 166 -14.42 -20.92 7.65
N MET A 167 -13.58 -20.65 6.65
CA MET A 167 -13.47 -21.51 5.47
C MET A 167 -12.92 -22.91 5.81
N ALA A 168 -12.07 -23.02 6.84
CA ALA A 168 -11.53 -24.30 7.30
C ALA A 168 -12.55 -25.11 8.11
N GLU A 169 -13.41 -24.44 8.89
CA GLU A 169 -14.48 -25.08 9.66
C GLU A 169 -15.56 -25.68 8.75
N ASN A 170 -15.93 -24.99 7.67
CA ASN A 170 -16.95 -25.44 6.71
C ASN A 170 -16.50 -26.61 5.80
N GLN A 171 -15.22 -26.97 5.83
CA GLN A 171 -14.65 -28.13 5.11
C GLN A 171 -14.57 -29.41 5.96
N ARG A 172 -14.91 -29.35 7.25
CA ARG A 172 -14.97 -30.50 8.17
C ARG A 172 -16.38 -31.10 8.22
#